data_AF-A0A2P7TXT9-F1
#
_entry.id   AF-A0A2P7TXT9-F1
#
_cell.length_a   1.000
_cell.length_b   1.000
_cell.length_c   1.000
_cell.angle_alpha   90.00
_cell.angle_beta   90.00
_cell.angle_gamma   90.00
#
_symmetry.space_group_name_H-M   'P 1'
#
loop_
_entity.id
_entity.type
_entity.pdbx_description
1 polymer ?
#
loop_
_entity_poly.entity_id
_entity_poly.type
_entity_poly.pdbx_seq_one_letter_code
_entity_poly.pdbx_strand_id
1 'polypeptide(L)'
;MKKILSACVLSGLAATAAAADTYGYLAFWQNPSDSSDVLHIKTTRENLNQLDAGNELAEYCRGQDALAGVQKDQATGCQSVMPLQNTCVAVAYPRAQNRMTTENVVVISSPLFKNTRQTAITQCSKKFGTEGQCAIEASYCTSSDYYGGAMKALWSRIKSL
;
A
#
# COMPACT_ATOMS: atom_id res chain seq x y z
N MET A 1 -61.07 33.06 -3.98
CA MET A 1 -60.80 32.28 -2.73
C MET A 1 -60.75 30.81 -3.15
N LYS A 2 -59.77 29.94 -2.87
CA LYS A 2 -58.65 29.89 -1.92
C LYS A 2 -57.62 28.94 -2.59
N LYS A 3 -56.34 29.34 -2.65
CA LYS A 3 -55.23 28.53 -3.16
C LYS A 3 -54.88 27.48 -2.10
N ILE A 4 -54.72 26.21 -2.47
CA ILE A 4 -54.08 25.21 -1.61
C ILE A 4 -53.04 24.48 -2.46
N LEU A 5 -51.82 25.01 -2.43
CA LEU A 5 -50.61 24.31 -2.87
C LEU A 5 -50.25 23.30 -1.77
N SER A 6 -50.37 22.01 -2.08
CA SER A 6 -49.82 20.95 -1.23
C SER A 6 -48.31 20.90 -1.46
N ALA A 7 -47.54 21.41 -0.49
CA ALA A 7 -46.09 21.26 -0.47
C ALA A 7 -45.75 19.87 0.10
N CYS A 8 -45.39 18.93 -0.78
CA CYS A 8 -44.80 17.66 -0.40
C CYS A 8 -43.33 17.90 -0.06
N VAL A 9 -43.02 18.10 1.22
CA VAL A 9 -41.64 18.12 1.71
C VAL A 9 -41.15 16.67 1.80
N LEU A 10 -40.53 16.20 0.72
CA LEU A 10 -39.71 14.99 0.73
C LEU A 10 -38.40 15.34 1.46
N SER A 11 -38.37 15.13 2.77
CA SER A 11 -37.16 15.10 3.57
C SER A 11 -36.33 13.88 3.18
N GLY A 12 -35.58 14.02 2.08
CA GLY A 12 -34.52 13.09 1.73
C GLY A 12 -33.41 13.19 2.79
N LEU A 13 -33.36 12.21 3.69
CA LEU A 13 -32.15 11.92 4.45
C LEU A 13 -31.09 11.48 3.45
N ALA A 14 -30.33 12.43 2.90
CA ALA A 14 -29.08 12.13 2.23
C ALA A 14 -28.14 11.57 3.30
N ALA A 15 -28.03 10.23 3.35
CA ALA A 15 -26.95 9.60 4.06
C ALA A 15 -25.66 10.07 3.39
N THR A 16 -24.93 10.95 4.07
CA THR A 16 -23.61 11.38 3.61
C THR A 16 -22.73 10.14 3.66
N ALA A 17 -22.40 9.57 2.50
CA ALA A 17 -21.53 8.42 2.42
C ALA A 17 -20.12 8.92 2.73
N ALA A 18 -19.75 8.94 4.01
CA ALA A 18 -18.38 9.20 4.41
C ALA A 18 -17.48 8.21 3.68
N ALA A 19 -16.59 8.72 2.82
CA ALA A 19 -15.66 7.88 2.09
C ALA A 19 -14.80 7.10 3.08
N ALA A 20 -14.94 5.77 3.06
CA ALA A 20 -14.28 4.90 4.02
C ALA A 20 -12.76 5.00 3.91
N ASP A 21 -12.08 4.93 5.06
CA ASP A 21 -10.63 4.79 5.10
C ASP A 21 -10.19 3.50 4.40
N THR A 22 -9.08 3.60 3.69
CA THR A 22 -8.49 2.44 3.00
C THR A 22 -7.20 2.03 3.68
N TYR A 23 -7.00 0.72 3.80
CA TYR A 23 -5.90 0.10 4.50
C TYR A 23 -5.16 -0.87 3.58
N GLY A 24 -3.88 -1.07 3.88
CA GLY A 24 -3.07 -2.05 3.21
C GLY A 24 -1.78 -2.35 3.96
N TYR A 25 -1.00 -3.27 3.43
CA TYR A 25 0.32 -3.61 3.96
C TYR A 25 1.32 -3.74 2.83
N LEU A 26 2.55 -3.31 3.09
CA LEU A 26 3.74 -3.73 2.35
C LEU A 26 4.51 -4.70 3.25
N ALA A 27 4.70 -5.93 2.78
CA ALA A 27 5.46 -6.96 3.48
C ALA A 27 6.69 -7.35 2.68
N PHE A 28 7.79 -7.52 3.40
CA PHE A 28 9.00 -8.16 2.92
C PHE A 28 9.11 -9.52 3.60
N TRP A 29 9.11 -10.57 2.79
CA TRP A 29 9.30 -11.94 3.25
C TRP A 29 10.64 -12.48 2.75
N GLN A 30 11.38 -13.17 3.61
CA GLN A 30 12.59 -13.91 3.26
C GLN A 30 12.63 -15.18 4.11
N ASN A 31 13.06 -16.30 3.52
CA ASN A 31 13.19 -17.55 4.25
C ASN A 31 14.09 -17.37 5.49
N PRO A 32 13.57 -17.59 6.71
CA PRO A 32 14.34 -17.39 7.94
C PRO A 32 15.48 -18.40 8.09
N SER A 33 15.42 -19.53 7.38
CA SER A 33 16.43 -20.59 7.40
C SER A 33 17.45 -20.46 6.25
N ASP A 34 17.25 -19.54 5.32
CA ASP A 34 18.13 -19.33 4.17
C ASP A 34 18.40 -17.84 3.93
N SER A 35 19.52 -17.34 4.45
CA SER A 35 19.97 -15.96 4.24
C SER A 35 20.36 -15.63 2.79
N SER A 36 20.52 -16.65 1.95
CA SER A 36 20.80 -16.47 0.52
C SER A 36 19.53 -16.23 -0.30
N ASP A 37 18.37 -16.60 0.24
CA ASP A 37 17.06 -16.44 -0.39
C ASP A 37 16.77 -14.99 -0.75
N VAL A 38 15.96 -14.82 -1.80
CA VAL A 38 15.61 -13.51 -2.33
C VAL A 38 14.57 -12.86 -1.41
N LEU A 39 14.68 -11.55 -1.21
CA LEU A 39 13.63 -10.81 -0.52
C LEU A 39 12.39 -10.72 -1.41
N HIS A 40 11.29 -11.33 -0.98
CA HIS A 40 10.00 -11.27 -1.64
C HIS A 40 9.20 -10.06 -1.15
N ILE A 41 8.58 -9.32 -2.09
CA ILE A 41 7.71 -8.19 -1.76
C ILE A 41 6.26 -8.57 -2.02
N LYS A 42 5.38 -8.21 -1.08
CA LYS A 42 3.93 -8.24 -1.25
C LYS A 42 3.31 -6.92 -0.82
N THR A 43 2.39 -6.42 -1.64
CA THR A 43 1.40 -5.42 -1.22
C THR A 43 0.03 -6.06 -1.16
N THR A 44 -0.82 -5.71 -0.19
CA THR A 44 -2.23 -6.18 -0.19
C THR A 44 -3.01 -5.61 -1.37
N ARG A 45 -4.23 -6.09 -1.60
CA ARG A 45 -5.15 -5.45 -2.56
C ARG A 45 -5.52 -4.02 -2.12
N GLU A 46 -5.99 -3.25 -3.08
CA GLU A 46 -6.44 -1.88 -2.90
C GLU A 46 -7.89 -1.84 -2.38
N ASN A 47 -8.27 -0.69 -1.82
CA ASN A 47 -9.61 -0.38 -1.31
C ASN A 47 -10.10 -1.37 -0.23
N LEU A 48 -9.18 -1.98 0.51
CA LEU A 48 -9.53 -2.86 1.63
C LEU A 48 -9.80 -2.06 2.90
N ASN A 49 -10.69 -2.58 3.73
CA ASN A 49 -10.75 -2.18 5.14
C ASN A 49 -9.59 -2.82 5.93
N GLN A 50 -9.40 -2.40 7.17
CA GLN A 50 -8.29 -2.87 8.01
C GLN A 50 -8.32 -4.39 8.25
N LEU A 51 -9.50 -4.98 8.45
CA LEU A 51 -9.66 -6.41 8.74
C LEU A 51 -9.26 -7.25 7.53
N ASP A 52 -9.76 -6.91 6.35
CA ASP A 52 -9.47 -7.66 5.12
C ASP A 52 -8.01 -7.53 4.70
N ALA A 53 -7.41 -6.34 4.86
CA ALA A 53 -5.99 -6.14 4.62
C ALA A 53 -5.13 -6.98 5.58
N GLY A 54 -5.51 -7.05 6.87
CA GLY A 54 -4.83 -7.87 7.87
C GLY A 54 -4.95 -9.36 7.59
N ASN A 55 -6.13 -9.82 7.19
CA ASN A 55 -6.36 -11.22 6.81
C ASN A 55 -5.51 -11.62 5.59
N GLU A 56 -5.49 -10.79 4.55
CA GLU A 56 -4.69 -11.06 3.34
C GLU A 56 -3.19 -11.11 3.65
N LEU A 57 -2.68 -10.19 4.48
CA LEU A 57 -1.29 -10.23 4.93
C LEU A 57 -0.99 -11.53 5.69
N ALA A 58 -1.84 -11.90 6.64
CA ALA A 58 -1.62 -13.08 7.47
C ALA A 58 -1.66 -14.37 6.64
N GLU A 59 -2.56 -14.44 5.65
CA GLU A 59 -2.60 -15.54 4.68
C GLU A 59 -1.35 -15.61 3.82
N TYR A 60 -0.86 -14.46 3.31
CA TYR A 60 0.38 -14.41 2.55
C TYR A 60 1.57 -14.92 3.37
N CYS A 61 1.78 -14.39 4.59
CA CYS A 61 2.91 -14.79 5.43
C CYS A 61 2.87 -16.28 5.76
N ARG A 62 1.71 -16.81 6.20
CA ARG A 62 1.56 -18.24 6.47
C ARG A 62 1.77 -19.09 5.22
N GLY A 63 1.33 -18.63 4.06
CA GLY A 63 1.52 -19.31 2.79
C GLY A 63 2.99 -19.42 2.41
N GLN A 64 3.75 -18.32 2.52
CA GLN A 64 5.19 -18.31 2.24
C GLN A 64 5.97 -19.17 3.24
N ASP A 65 5.65 -19.04 4.53
CA ASP A 65 6.24 -19.86 5.58
C ASP A 65 6.03 -21.36 5.32
N ALA A 66 4.81 -21.76 4.95
CA ALA A 66 4.50 -23.14 4.62
C ALA A 66 5.25 -23.64 3.37
N LEU A 67 5.38 -22.81 2.32
CA LEU A 67 6.14 -23.14 1.12
C LEU A 67 7.64 -23.33 1.42
N ALA A 68 8.17 -22.56 2.38
CA ALA A 68 9.56 -22.63 2.81
C ALA A 68 9.82 -23.69 3.90
N GLY A 69 8.78 -24.39 4.36
CA GLY A 69 8.90 -25.41 5.41
C GLY A 69 9.16 -24.84 6.82
N VAL A 70 8.85 -23.57 7.04
CA VAL A 70 8.95 -22.92 8.35
C VAL A 70 7.92 -23.54 9.29
N GLN A 71 8.40 -24.08 10.41
CA GLN A 71 7.55 -24.73 11.41
C GLN A 71 6.78 -23.69 12.24
N LYS A 72 5.67 -24.09 12.87
CA LYS A 72 4.78 -23.18 13.63
C LYS A 72 5.48 -22.52 14.84
N ASP A 73 6.52 -23.14 15.36
CA ASP A 73 7.34 -22.65 16.47
C ASP A 73 8.55 -21.82 16.02
N GLN A 74 8.80 -21.74 14.71
CA GLN A 74 9.85 -20.92 14.13
C GLN A 74 9.34 -19.50 13.83
N ALA A 75 10.27 -18.55 13.79
CA ALA A 75 9.96 -17.18 13.39
C ALA A 75 9.50 -17.14 11.92
N THR A 76 8.42 -16.41 11.64
CA THR A 76 7.94 -16.16 10.27
C THR A 76 9.01 -15.46 9.43
N GLY A 77 9.03 -15.78 8.14
CA GLY A 77 9.88 -15.08 7.17
C GLY A 77 9.39 -13.67 6.84
N CYS A 78 8.19 -13.26 7.28
CA CYS A 78 7.69 -11.88 7.15
C CYS A 78 8.44 -10.93 8.10
N GLN A 79 9.72 -10.69 7.83
CA GLN A 79 10.65 -9.96 8.69
C GLN A 79 10.29 -8.48 8.84
N SER A 80 9.67 -7.87 7.82
CA SER A 80 9.29 -6.46 7.85
C SER A 80 7.92 -6.25 7.23
N VAL A 81 7.01 -5.70 8.03
CA VAL A 81 5.65 -5.37 7.64
C VAL A 81 5.40 -3.90 7.92
N MET A 82 5.05 -3.15 6.88
CA MET A 82 4.68 -1.74 6.96
C MET A 82 3.15 -1.61 6.79
N PRO A 83 2.41 -1.20 7.83
CA PRO A 83 1.00 -0.86 7.69
C PRO A 83 0.85 0.43 6.90
N LEU A 84 -0.17 0.48 6.05
CA LEU A 84 -0.50 1.61 5.18
C LEU A 84 -1.96 1.98 5.41
N GLN A 85 -2.21 3.28 5.58
CA GLN A 85 -3.56 3.84 5.69
C GLN A 85 -3.63 5.09 4.84
N ASN A 86 -4.62 5.16 3.95
CA ASN A 86 -4.89 6.33 3.11
C ASN A 86 -3.63 6.87 2.40
N THR A 87 -2.77 5.98 1.91
CA THR A 87 -1.43 6.34 1.45
C THR A 87 -0.99 5.50 0.26
N CYS A 88 0.07 5.95 -0.40
CA CYS A 88 0.81 5.20 -1.40
C CYS A 88 2.19 4.86 -0.88
N VAL A 89 2.79 3.82 -1.45
CA VAL A 89 4.14 3.37 -1.16
C VAL A 89 4.87 3.05 -2.47
N ALA A 90 6.17 3.28 -2.49
CA ALA A 90 7.05 2.82 -3.54
C ALA A 90 8.33 2.25 -2.94
N VAL A 91 8.78 1.12 -3.50
CA VAL A 91 10.02 0.44 -3.14
C VAL A 91 10.97 0.56 -4.32
N ALA A 92 12.16 1.09 -4.06
CA ALA A 92 13.26 1.13 -5.02
C ALA A 92 14.47 0.38 -4.46
N TYR A 93 15.29 -0.20 -5.33
CA TYR A 93 16.57 -0.79 -4.94
C TYR A 93 17.61 -0.65 -6.06
N PRO A 94 18.92 -0.73 -5.73
CA PRO A 94 19.99 -0.62 -6.72
C PRO A 94 20.16 -1.94 -7.49
N ARG A 95 19.72 -1.98 -8.75
CA ARG A 95 19.78 -3.18 -9.60
C ARG A 95 21.20 -3.68 -9.83
N ALA A 96 22.20 -2.80 -9.77
CA ALA A 96 23.61 -3.17 -9.89
C ALA A 96 24.09 -4.14 -8.81
N GLN A 97 23.38 -4.25 -7.68
CA GLN A 97 23.66 -5.24 -6.64
C GLN A 97 23.11 -6.64 -6.94
N ASN A 98 22.35 -6.81 -8.03
CA ASN A 98 21.78 -8.08 -8.53
C ASN A 98 20.87 -8.85 -7.56
N ARG A 99 20.72 -8.40 -6.31
CA ARG A 99 19.87 -9.01 -5.29
C ARG A 99 19.32 -7.93 -4.37
N MET A 100 18.02 -8.03 -4.10
CA MET A 100 17.37 -7.16 -3.14
C MET A 100 17.48 -7.74 -1.73
N THR A 101 17.84 -6.89 -0.78
CA THR A 101 17.96 -7.22 0.65
C THR A 101 17.32 -6.12 1.48
N THR A 102 17.03 -6.39 2.75
CA THR A 102 16.46 -5.39 3.67
C THR A 102 17.38 -4.17 3.86
N GLU A 103 18.68 -4.32 3.61
CA GLU A 103 19.68 -3.26 3.75
C GLU A 103 19.76 -2.33 2.52
N ASN A 104 19.41 -2.85 1.34
CA ASN A 104 19.57 -2.13 0.08
C ASN A 104 18.27 -1.59 -0.54
N VAL A 105 17.11 -1.95 0.03
CA VAL A 105 15.83 -1.35 -0.35
C VAL A 105 15.68 0.07 0.21
N VAL A 106 14.96 0.89 -0.55
CA VAL A 106 14.48 2.22 -0.15
C VAL A 106 12.97 2.23 -0.30
N VAL A 107 12.28 2.48 0.81
CA VAL A 107 10.81 2.53 0.87
C VAL A 107 10.38 3.96 1.15
N ILE A 108 9.50 4.50 0.29
CA ILE A 108 8.90 5.82 0.48
C ILE A 108 7.39 5.65 0.52
N SER A 109 6.75 6.22 1.54
CA SER A 109 5.30 6.31 1.63
C SER A 109 4.83 7.76 1.60
N SER A 110 3.76 8.05 0.87
CA SER A 110 3.13 9.36 0.83
C SER A 110 1.68 9.25 0.34
N PRO A 111 0.76 10.10 0.83
CA PRO A 111 -0.58 10.21 0.24
C PRO A 111 -0.56 10.77 -1.20
N LEU A 112 0.58 11.31 -1.66
CA LEU A 112 0.76 11.84 -3.02
C LEU A 112 1.45 10.82 -3.93
N PHE A 113 0.68 10.03 -4.68
CA PHE A 113 1.23 8.99 -5.56
C PHE A 113 2.32 9.50 -6.51
N LYS A 114 2.06 10.62 -7.20
CA LYS A 114 2.96 11.20 -8.22
C LYS A 114 4.39 11.41 -7.70
N ASN A 115 4.53 11.76 -6.44
CA ASN A 115 5.84 12.04 -5.84
C ASN A 115 6.48 10.77 -5.28
N THR A 116 5.69 9.79 -4.82
CA THR A 116 6.16 8.60 -4.11
C THR A 116 7.19 7.82 -4.94
N ARG A 117 6.86 7.52 -6.22
CA ARG A 117 7.75 6.77 -7.12
C ARG A 117 9.04 7.52 -7.43
N GLN A 118 8.95 8.81 -7.78
CA GLN A 118 10.12 9.60 -8.11
C GLN A 118 11.02 9.80 -6.88
N THR A 119 10.44 10.05 -5.72
CA THR A 119 11.18 10.19 -4.46
C THR A 119 11.90 8.88 -4.13
N ALA A 120 11.29 7.71 -4.30
CA ALA A 120 11.96 6.43 -4.06
C ALA A 120 13.19 6.24 -4.95
N ILE A 121 13.10 6.52 -6.26
CA ILE A 121 14.27 6.47 -7.16
C ILE A 121 15.32 7.49 -6.73
N THR A 122 14.94 8.75 -6.51
CA THR A 122 15.87 9.81 -6.12
C THR A 122 16.60 9.47 -4.82
N GLN A 123 15.91 8.94 -3.82
CA GLN A 123 16.52 8.56 -2.54
C GLN A 123 17.44 7.33 -2.69
N CYS A 124 17.04 6.36 -3.52
CA CYS A 124 17.91 5.24 -3.88
C CYS A 124 19.20 5.74 -4.58
N SER A 125 19.08 6.57 -5.61
CA SER A 125 20.24 7.13 -6.32
C SER A 125 21.12 7.99 -5.43
N LYS A 126 20.56 8.70 -4.44
CA LYS A 126 21.34 9.43 -3.43
C LYS A 126 22.15 8.48 -2.54
N LYS A 127 21.59 7.34 -2.16
CA LYS A 127 22.25 6.35 -1.29
C LYS A 127 23.30 5.52 -2.03
N PHE A 128 23.05 5.16 -3.29
CA PHE A 128 23.88 4.19 -4.04
C PHE A 128 24.58 4.77 -5.28
N GLY A 129 24.44 6.07 -5.53
CA GLY A 129 24.96 6.72 -6.73
C GLY A 129 24.19 6.36 -8.01
N THR A 130 24.61 6.95 -9.12
CA THR A 130 24.05 6.67 -10.45
C THR A 130 24.40 5.28 -10.95
N GLU A 131 25.58 4.76 -10.57
CA GLU A 131 26.05 3.41 -10.90
C GLU A 131 25.19 2.31 -10.27
N GLY A 132 24.47 2.61 -9.18
CA GLY A 132 23.55 1.69 -8.53
C GLY A 132 22.37 1.25 -9.42
N GLN A 133 22.09 1.95 -10.52
CA GLN A 133 20.99 1.65 -11.45
C GLN A 133 19.64 1.46 -10.71
N CYS A 134 19.32 2.41 -9.83
CA CYS A 134 18.12 2.34 -9.00
C CYS A 134 16.84 2.23 -9.83
N ALA A 135 16.02 1.23 -9.52
CA ALA A 135 14.75 0.97 -10.18
C ALA A 135 13.65 0.72 -9.16
N ILE A 136 12.40 0.91 -9.59
CA ILE A 136 11.21 0.64 -8.79
C ILE A 136 10.89 -0.84 -8.89
N GLU A 137 10.80 -1.50 -7.74
CA GLU A 137 10.38 -2.89 -7.64
C GLU A 137 8.88 -3.00 -7.40
N ALA A 138 8.35 -2.16 -6.51
CA ALA A 138 6.94 -2.14 -6.19
C ALA A 138 6.43 -0.70 -6.05
N SER A 139 5.18 -0.48 -6.44
CA SER A 139 4.47 0.78 -6.26
C SER A 139 2.99 0.48 -6.07
N TYR A 140 2.39 1.04 -5.03
CA TYR A 140 1.04 0.67 -4.58
C TYR A 140 0.37 1.84 -3.87
N CYS A 141 -0.96 1.92 -3.92
CA CYS A 141 -1.77 2.79 -3.08
C CYS A 141 -2.84 1.98 -2.36
N THR A 142 -3.14 2.34 -1.10
CA THR A 142 -4.26 1.70 -0.37
C THR A 142 -5.60 1.93 -1.04
N SER A 143 -5.72 2.97 -1.88
CA SER A 143 -6.88 3.21 -2.74
C SER A 143 -6.46 3.49 -4.17
N SER A 144 -7.21 2.92 -5.12
CA SER A 144 -7.07 3.19 -6.55
C SER A 144 -7.26 4.68 -6.90
N ASP A 145 -8.00 5.42 -6.08
CA ASP A 145 -8.27 6.84 -6.31
C ASP A 145 -7.01 7.70 -6.16
N TYR A 146 -6.03 7.25 -5.37
CA TYR A 146 -4.80 8.03 -5.13
C TYR A 146 -3.84 8.07 -6.32
N TYR A 147 -3.93 7.11 -7.25
CA TYR A 147 -3.15 7.17 -8.48
C TYR A 147 -3.51 8.38 -9.35
N GLY A 148 -4.78 8.81 -9.31
CA GLY A 148 -5.27 10.00 -9.99
C GLY A 148 -4.83 11.33 -9.36
N GLY A 149 -4.09 11.27 -8.25
CA GLY A 149 -3.62 12.41 -7.47
C GLY A 149 -4.50 12.70 -6.26
N ALA A 150 -3.86 13.08 -5.14
CA ALA A 150 -4.55 13.30 -3.87
C ALA A 150 -5.63 14.39 -3.92
N MET A 151 -5.47 15.39 -4.80
CA MET A 151 -6.52 16.40 -5.02
C MET A 151 -7.75 15.74 -5.63
N LYS A 152 -7.62 14.94 -6.69
CA LYS A 152 -8.75 14.22 -7.29
C LYS A 152 -9.43 13.27 -6.30
N ALA A 153 -8.64 12.58 -5.47
CA ALA A 153 -9.16 11.73 -4.40
C ALA A 153 -9.86 12.55 -3.29
N LEU A 154 -9.32 13.70 -2.90
CA LEU A 154 -9.98 14.59 -1.94
C LEU A 154 -11.29 15.13 -2.52
N TRP A 155 -11.30 15.53 -3.80
CA TRP A 155 -12.52 15.99 -4.48
C TRP A 155 -13.54 14.86 -4.67
N SER A 156 -13.13 13.62 -4.94
CA SER A 156 -14.06 12.48 -4.96
C SER A 156 -14.67 12.28 -3.57
N ARG A 157 -13.85 12.34 -2.52
CA ARG A 157 -14.31 12.26 -1.12
C ARG A 157 -15.29 13.39 -0.75
N ILE A 158 -15.00 14.63 -1.14
CA ILE A 158 -15.88 15.78 -0.88
C ILE A 158 -17.21 15.66 -1.64
N LYS A 159 -17.21 15.16 -2.88
CA LYS A 159 -18.44 15.00 -3.68
C LYS A 159 -19.31 13.83 -3.22
N SER A 160 -18.76 12.87 -2.49
CA SER A 160 -19.49 11.72 -1.96
C SER A 160 -20.12 11.96 -0.58
N LEU A 161 -19.76 13.07 0.08
CA LEU A 161 -20.39 13.58 1.31
C LEU A 161 -21.61 14.44 0.97
#